data_AF-A0A026WGI7-F1
#
_entry.id   AF-A0A026WGI7-F1
#
_cell.length_a   1.000
_cell.length_b   1.000
_cell.length_c   1.000
_cell.angle_alpha   90.00
_cell.angle_beta   90.00
_cell.angle_gamma   90.00
#
_symmetry.space_group_name_H-M   'P 1'
#
loop_
_entity.id
_entity.type
_entity.pdbx_description
1 polymer ?
#
loop_
_entity_poly.entity_id
_entity_poly.type
_entity_poly.pdbx_seq_one_letter_code
_entity_poly.pdbx_strand_id
1 'polypeptide(L)'
;MENLTREQEVAYHSATHCHICEESFAQDETRVRDHCHLTGRYRGPAHSNCNLNYKESYTIPIVFHNLSGYDSHFIIKELASNFKGTIDYYRLQKKSTFRLPKMLTRQMQYFGTT
;
A
#
# COMPACT_ATOMS: atom_id res chain seq x y z
N MET A 1 5.01 -11.40 -9.02
CA MET A 1 3.59 -11.13 -9.37
C MET A 1 2.87 -12.46 -9.36
N GLU A 2 1.69 -12.52 -8.76
CA GLU A 2 0.85 -13.72 -8.80
C GLU A 2 0.31 -13.90 -10.22
N ASN A 3 0.13 -15.15 -10.66
CA ASN A 3 -0.53 -15.42 -11.93
C ASN A 3 -2.03 -15.17 -11.80
N LEU A 4 -2.66 -14.68 -12.88
CA LEU A 4 -4.11 -14.46 -12.91
C LEU A 4 -4.87 -15.78 -12.76
N THR A 5 -5.97 -15.73 -12.01
CA THR A 5 -6.95 -16.82 -12.02
C THR A 5 -7.69 -16.85 -13.37
N ARG A 6 -8.34 -17.98 -13.69
CA ARG A 6 -9.12 -18.11 -14.93
C ARG A 6 -10.20 -17.03 -15.05
N GLU A 7 -10.86 -16.68 -13.95
CA GLU A 7 -11.88 -15.64 -13.90
C GLU A 7 -11.28 -14.25 -14.17
N GLN A 8 -10.11 -13.96 -13.60
CA GLN A 8 -9.39 -12.70 -13.83
C GLN A 8 -8.90 -12.58 -15.28
N GLU A 9 -8.45 -13.68 -15.88
CA GLU A 9 -8.01 -13.70 -17.28
C GLU A 9 -9.19 -13.39 -18.22
N VAL A 10 -10.36 -13.99 -17.97
CA VAL A 10 -11.58 -13.68 -18.73
C VAL A 10 -11.95 -12.20 -18.56
N ALA A 11 -11.97 -11.70 -17.32
CA ALA A 11 -12.28 -10.30 -17.05
C ALA A 11 -11.30 -9.32 -17.70
N TYR A 12 -10.00 -9.66 -17.70
CA TYR A 12 -8.95 -8.89 -18.36
C TYR A 12 -9.18 -8.81 -19.88
N HIS A 13 -9.48 -9.94 -20.53
CA HIS A 13 -9.73 -9.95 -21.97
C HIS A 13 -11.00 -9.21 -22.38
N SER A 14 -12.06 -9.27 -21.57
CA SER A 14 -13.33 -8.58 -21.85
C SER A 14 -13.34 -7.10 -21.41
N ALA A 15 -12.31 -6.62 -20.73
CA ALA A 15 -12.30 -5.26 -20.19
C ALA A 15 -12.19 -4.20 -21.28
N THR A 16 -13.08 -3.21 -21.20
CA THR A 16 -13.18 -2.10 -22.16
C THR A 16 -12.50 -0.84 -21.67
N HIS A 17 -12.23 -0.70 -20.36
CA HIS A 17 -11.67 0.50 -19.75
C HIS A 17 -10.47 0.19 -18.86
N CYS A 18 -9.54 1.14 -18.78
CA CYS A 18 -8.41 1.11 -17.88
C CYS A 18 -8.88 1.31 -16.43
N HIS A 19 -8.43 0.46 -15.51
CA HIS A 19 -8.80 0.60 -14.10
C HIS A 19 -8.21 1.86 -13.44
N ILE A 20 -7.14 2.43 -14.00
CA ILE A 20 -6.37 3.54 -13.40
C ILE A 20 -6.95 4.90 -13.81
N CYS A 21 -7.16 5.14 -15.11
CA CYS A 21 -7.71 6.40 -15.60
C CYS A 21 -9.20 6.31 -15.97
N GLU A 22 -9.80 5.12 -15.92
CA GLU A 22 -11.20 4.85 -16.24
C GLU A 22 -11.59 5.13 -17.72
N GLU A 23 -10.63 5.48 -18.57
CA GLU A 23 -10.85 5.68 -20.00
C GLU A 23 -10.86 4.37 -20.79
N SER A 24 -11.56 4.36 -21.92
CA SER A 24 -11.71 3.20 -22.80
C SER A 24 -10.42 2.88 -23.56
N PHE A 25 -10.13 1.59 -23.73
CA PHE A 25 -9.04 1.14 -24.60
C PHE A 25 -9.36 1.37 -26.08
N ALA A 26 -8.39 1.81 -26.87
CA ALA A 26 -8.51 1.80 -28.33
C ALA A 26 -8.40 0.38 -28.90
N GLN A 27 -8.93 0.15 -30.11
CA GLN A 27 -8.97 -1.20 -30.74
C GLN A 27 -7.59 -1.86 -30.87
N ASP A 28 -6.54 -1.08 -31.11
CA ASP A 28 -5.16 -1.58 -31.31
C ASP A 28 -4.26 -1.33 -30.10
N GLU A 29 -4.81 -0.87 -28.98
CA GLU A 29 -4.01 -0.54 -27.81
C GLU A 29 -3.67 -1.78 -26.99
N THR A 30 -2.39 -1.92 -26.65
CA THR A 30 -1.93 -3.01 -25.80
C THR A 30 -2.30 -2.75 -24.35
N ARG A 31 -3.21 -3.57 -23.84
CA ARG A 31 -3.59 -3.62 -22.42
C ARG A 31 -2.50 -4.31 -21.62
N VAL A 32 -2.13 -3.79 -20.45
CA VAL A 32 -1.19 -4.44 -19.53
C VAL A 32 -1.90 -4.89 -18.26
N ARG A 33 -1.33 -5.90 -17.59
CA ARG A 33 -1.87 -6.45 -16.33
C ARG A 33 -1.22 -5.72 -15.15
N ASP A 34 -1.95 -4.79 -14.53
CA ASP A 34 -1.46 -4.08 -13.34
C ASP A 34 -1.54 -4.98 -12.11
N HIS A 35 -0.47 -4.97 -11.31
CA HIS A 35 -0.35 -5.73 -10.07
C HIS A 35 0.15 -4.84 -8.95
N CYS A 36 -0.37 -5.07 -7.75
CA CYS A 36 0.16 -4.45 -6.55
C CYS A 36 1.60 -4.92 -6.30
N HIS A 37 2.58 -4.02 -6.25
CA HIS A 37 3.98 -4.43 -6.03
C HIS A 37 4.20 -5.02 -4.62
N LEU A 38 3.42 -4.60 -3.63
CA LEU A 38 3.56 -5.07 -2.25
C LEU A 38 2.88 -6.41 -1.99
N THR A 39 1.71 -6.66 -2.57
CA THR A 39 0.96 -7.93 -2.35
C THR A 39 1.09 -8.91 -3.50
N GLY A 40 1.57 -8.48 -4.66
CA GLY A 40 1.66 -9.27 -5.87
C GLY A 40 0.32 -9.52 -6.58
N ARG A 41 -0.80 -9.05 -6.01
CA ARG A 41 -2.15 -9.32 -6.49
C ARG A 41 -2.51 -8.50 -7.72
N TYR A 42 -3.22 -9.11 -8.65
CA TYR A 42 -3.81 -8.45 -9.80
C TYR A 42 -4.83 -7.39 -9.36
N ARG A 43 -4.75 -6.19 -9.95
CA ARG A 43 -5.69 -5.08 -9.72
C ARG A 43 -6.64 -4.90 -10.88
N GLY A 44 -6.13 -4.95 -12.09
CA GLY A 44 -6.93 -4.72 -13.27
C GLY A 44 -6.14 -4.50 -14.55
N PRO A 45 -6.86 -4.34 -15.67
CA PRO A 45 -6.28 -3.97 -16.94
C PRO A 45 -5.94 -2.48 -16.92
N ALA A 46 -4.78 -2.12 -17.44
CA ALA A 46 -4.36 -0.73 -17.54
C ALA A 46 -3.76 -0.41 -18.91
N HIS A 47 -3.75 0.87 -19.27
CA HIS A 47 -2.88 1.35 -20.35
C HIS A 47 -1.43 1.16 -19.93
N SER A 48 -0.55 0.85 -20.89
CA SER A 48 0.88 0.73 -20.60
C SER A 48 1.43 2.01 -19.95
N ASN A 49 1.03 3.18 -20.46
CA ASN A 49 1.47 4.46 -19.90
C ASN A 49 0.89 4.72 -18.50
N CYS A 50 -0.38 4.39 -18.26
CA CYS A 50 -0.99 4.52 -16.93
C CYS A 50 -0.27 3.63 -15.92
N ASN A 51 -0.01 2.37 -16.27
CA ASN A 51 0.71 1.42 -15.41
C ASN A 51 2.13 1.90 -15.08
N LEU A 52 2.88 2.39 -16.07
CA LEU A 52 4.25 2.89 -15.85
C LEU A 52 4.29 4.12 -14.95
N ASN A 53 3.29 4.99 -15.03
CA ASN A 53 3.23 6.22 -14.25
C ASN A 53 2.46 6.08 -12.93
N TYR A 54 1.84 4.92 -12.67
CA TYR A 54 1.07 4.70 -11.47
C TYR A 54 2.00 4.63 -10.26
N LYS A 55 1.89 5.62 -9.37
CA LYS A 55 2.64 5.69 -8.12
C LYS A 55 1.78 5.15 -7.00
N GLU A 56 2.15 3.98 -6.50
CA GLU A 56 1.55 3.44 -5.29
C GLU A 56 2.01 4.27 -4.09
N SER A 57 1.05 4.84 -3.36
CA SER A 57 1.31 5.40 -2.03
C SER A 57 1.02 4.33 -0.98
N TYR A 58 1.96 4.17 -0.05
CA TYR A 58 1.85 3.21 1.04
C TYR A 58 1.88 3.94 2.37
N THR A 59 0.90 3.67 3.22
CA THR A 59 0.96 4.05 4.64
C THR A 59 1.40 2.82 5.43
N ILE A 60 2.62 2.85 5.94
CA ILE A 60 3.18 1.74 6.73
C ILE A 60 2.89 2.05 8.21
N PRO A 61 2.03 1.27 8.89
CA PRO A 61 1.79 1.48 10.31
C PRO A 61 3.01 1.03 11.13
N ILE A 62 3.65 1.97 11.82
CA ILE A 62 4.74 1.68 12.76
C ILE A 62 4.21 1.81 14.19
N VAL A 63 4.34 0.76 14.99
CA VAL A 63 3.92 0.75 16.39
C VAL A 63 5.15 0.56 17.28
N PHE A 64 5.44 1.56 18.09
CA PHE A 64 6.49 1.45 19.11
C PHE A 64 5.90 0.89 20.40
N HIS A 65 6.35 -0.29 20.79
CA HIS A 65 6.07 -0.81 22.11
C HIS A 65 7.03 -0.13 23.10
N ASN A 66 6.51 0.76 23.94
CA ASN A 66 7.21 1.40 25.06
C ASN A 66 8.13 2.62 24.75
N LEU A 67 7.61 3.64 24.06
CA LEU A 67 8.21 5.00 24.12
C LEU A 67 7.98 5.70 25.47
N SER A 68 7.28 5.06 26.41
CA SER A 68 7.01 5.61 27.73
C SER A 68 8.29 5.59 28.56
N GLY A 69 8.85 6.77 28.84
CA GLY A 69 10.11 6.92 29.59
C GLY A 69 11.33 7.25 28.71
N TYR A 70 11.16 7.32 27.39
CA TYR A 70 12.17 7.84 26.46
C TYR A 70 11.77 9.23 25.94
N ASP A 71 12.77 10.05 25.63
CA ASP A 71 12.55 11.29 24.89
C ASP A 71 12.31 10.99 23.40
N SER A 72 11.09 10.50 23.13
CA SER A 72 10.61 10.17 21.79
C SER A 72 10.54 11.38 20.84
N HIS A 73 10.65 12.61 21.35
CA HIS A 73 10.63 13.80 20.51
C HIS A 73 11.78 13.77 19.50
N PHE A 74 12.96 13.27 19.88
CA PHE A 74 14.12 13.23 18.98
C PHE A 74 13.90 12.22 17.85
N ILE A 75 13.36 11.05 18.18
CA ILE A 75 13.04 10.01 17.21
C ILE A 75 11.99 10.51 16.22
N ILE A 76 10.90 11.12 16.71
CA ILE A 76 9.84 11.66 15.84
C ILE A 76 10.37 12.78 14.95
N LYS A 77 11.21 13.67 15.48
CA LYS A 77 11.81 14.77 14.73
C LYS A 77 12.74 14.28 13.63
N GLU A 78 13.58 13.29 13.91
CA GLU A 78 14.46 12.69 12.90
C GLU A 78 13.65 11.95 11.83
N LEU A 79 12.59 11.23 12.22
CA LEU A 79 11.69 10.59 11.25
C LEU A 79 11.03 11.64 10.35
N ALA A 80 10.48 12.71 10.92
CA ALA A 80 9.83 13.79 10.16
C ALA A 80 10.80 14.53 9.22
N SER A 81 12.08 14.63 9.60
CA SER A 81 13.08 15.38 8.82
C SER A 81 13.72 14.55 7.71
N ASN A 82 13.87 13.23 7.92
CA ASN A 82 14.62 12.37 6.99
C ASN A 82 13.72 11.51 6.09
N PHE A 83 12.44 11.33 6.41
CA PHE A 83 11.53 10.57 5.57
C PHE A 83 10.74 11.49 4.64
N LYS A 84 10.80 11.20 3.34
CA LYS A 84 9.94 11.86 2.34
C LYS A 84 8.54 11.26 2.42
N GLY A 85 7.58 12.05 2.85
CA GLY A 85 6.16 11.66 2.93
C GLY A 85 5.46 12.37 4.09
N THR A 86 4.16 12.15 4.21
CA THR A 86 3.39 12.61 5.38
C THR A 86 3.53 11.60 6.49
N ILE A 87 3.90 12.05 7.69
CA ILE A 87 3.95 11.23 8.89
C ILE A 87 2.83 11.67 9.82
N ASP A 88 1.82 10.81 9.96
CA ASP A 88 0.78 10.95 10.97
C ASP A 88 1.18 10.13 12.20
N TYR A 89 1.22 10.77 13.37
CA TYR A 89 1.55 10.09 14.63
C TYR A 89 0.41 10.22 15.63
N TYR A 90 0.10 9.11 16.30
CA TYR A 90 -0.92 9.05 17.34
C TYR A 90 -0.30 8.52 18.63
N ARG A 91 -0.37 9.34 19.70
CA ARG A 91 0.09 8.90 21.02
C ARG A 91 -0.95 7.98 21.65
N LEU A 92 -0.68 6.68 21.70
CA LEU A 92 -1.50 5.72 22.42
C LEU A 92 -1.20 5.80 23.93
N GLN A 93 -2.22 6.05 24.76
CA GLN A 93 -2.07 6.00 26.22
C GLN A 93 -2.22 4.57 26.75
N LYS A 94 -1.44 4.24 27.80
CA LYS A 94 -1.24 2.92 28.43
C LYS A 94 -2.49 2.14 28.89
N LYS A 95 -3.72 2.62 28.66
CA LYS A 95 -4.97 1.96 29.09
C LYS A 95 -5.97 1.75 27.96
N SER A 96 -5.54 1.21 26.82
CA SER A 96 -6.49 0.60 25.89
C SER A 96 -5.89 -0.65 25.24
N THR A 97 -6.36 -1.81 25.69
CA THR A 97 -6.28 -3.04 24.90
C THR A 97 -7.19 -2.87 23.70
N PHE A 98 -6.65 -2.32 22.60
CA PHE A 98 -7.37 -2.29 21.34
C PHE A 98 -7.15 -3.61 20.59
N ARG A 99 -8.23 -4.29 20.21
CA ARG A 99 -8.17 -5.29 19.14
C ARG A 99 -7.92 -4.54 17.84
N LEU A 100 -6.72 -4.69 17.29
CA LEU A 100 -6.42 -4.16 15.95
C LEU A 100 -7.48 -4.68 14.97
N PRO A 101 -8.12 -3.81 14.17
CA PRO A 101 -8.97 -4.26 13.08
C PRO A 101 -8.13 -5.18 12.18
N LYS A 102 -8.72 -6.29 11.73
CA LYS A 102 -8.06 -7.32 10.89
C LYS A 102 -7.36 -6.75 9.63
N MET A 103 -7.62 -5.50 9.26
CA MET A 103 -6.96 -4.80 8.16
C MET A 103 -5.49 -4.42 8.45
N LEU A 104 -5.11 -4.18 9.71
CA LEU A 104 -3.76 -3.76 10.08
C LEU A 104 -2.79 -4.93 10.34
N THR A 105 -3.29 -6.14 10.56
CA THR A 105 -2.46 -7.29 10.98
C THR A 105 -1.64 -7.92 9.85
N ARG A 106 -1.83 -7.52 8.58
CA ARG A 106 -1.12 -8.11 7.45
C ARG A 106 0.20 -7.41 7.07
N GLN A 107 0.51 -6.23 7.61
CA GLN A 107 1.69 -5.43 7.22
C GLN A 107 2.31 -4.62 8.38
N MET A 108 2.31 -5.17 9.60
CA MET A 108 3.05 -4.54 10.70
C MET A 108 4.50 -5.02 10.69
N GLN A 109 5.45 -4.10 10.50
CA GLN A 109 6.85 -4.34 10.81
C GLN A 109 7.09 -4.02 12.29
N TYR A 110 7.31 -5.05 13.09
CA TYR A 110 7.71 -4.92 14.49
C TYR A 110 9.21 -4.68 14.56
N PHE A 111 9.62 -3.48 15.01
CA PHE A 111 11.00 -3.20 15.35
C PHE A 111 11.15 -3.23 16.87
N GLY A 112 11.62 -4.36 17.38
CA GLY A 112 12.04 -4.52 18.77
C GLY A 112 13.52 -4.89 18.79
N THR A 113 14.35 -4.10 19.47
CA THR A 113 15.72 -4.49 19.80
C THR A 113 15.69 -5.46 20.98
N THR A 114 16.33 -6.62 20.84
CA THR A 114 16.69 -7.51 21.96
C THR A 114 17.57 -6.80 22.98
#